data_AF-A0A3M2GAR9-F1
#
_entry.id   AF-A0A3M2GAR9-F1
#
_cell.length_a   1.000
_cell.length_b   1.000
_cell.length_c   1.000
_cell.angle_alpha   90.00
_cell.angle_beta   90.00
_cell.angle_gamma   90.00
#
_symmetry.space_group_name_H-M   'P 1'
#
loop_
_entity.id
_entity.type
_entity.pdbx_description
1 polymer ?
#
loop_
_entity_poly.entity_id
_entity_poly.type
_entity_poly.pdbx_seq_one_letter_code
_entity_poly.pdbx_strand_id
1 'polypeptide(L)' 'MKKALNPQYPYIIGETAYHHEGDMDYLIRMIDDMAEMGLNAVKFHLMFDPESYMQKKHPLM' A
#
# COMPACT_ATOMS: atom_id res chain seq x y z
N MET A 1 5.75 -1.54 26.02
CA MET A 1 5.12 -0.95 24.81
C MET A 1 4.86 -2.05 23.80
N LYS A 2 3.77 -1.98 23.01
CA LYS A 2 3.63 -2.84 21.82
C LYS A 2 4.89 -2.65 20.95
N LYS A 3 5.44 -3.72 20.36
CA LYS A 3 6.67 -3.69 19.54
C LYS A 3 6.68 -2.53 18.54
N ALA A 4 5.52 -2.25 17.95
CA ALA A 4 5.27 -1.18 16.99
C ALA A 4 5.47 0.27 17.50
N LEU A 5 5.56 0.51 18.81
CA LEU A 5 5.80 1.87 19.35
C LEU A 5 7.15 1.98 20.06
N ASN A 6 7.98 0.94 19.95
CA ASN A 6 9.30 0.92 20.54
C ASN A 6 10.34 1.41 19.50
N PRO A 7 11.06 2.52 19.75
CA PRO A 7 12.06 3.05 18.81
C PRO A 7 13.29 2.14 18.64
N GLN A 8 13.47 1.09 19.46
CA GLN A 8 14.50 0.07 19.25
C GLN A 8 14.17 -0.96 18.15
N TYR A 9 12.93 -0.99 17.65
CA TYR A 9 12.53 -1.88 16.57
C TYR A 9 12.05 -1.09 15.36
N PRO A 10 12.38 -1.50 14.12
CA PRO A 10 11.88 -0.85 12.94
C PRO A 10 10.36 -0.99 12.87
N TYR A 11 9.69 0.09 12.46
CA TYR A 11 8.28 0.06 12.10
C TYR A 11 8.15 -0.35 10.65
N ILE A 12 7.54 -1.49 10.38
CA ILE A 12 7.43 -2.04 9.02
C ILE A 12 6.02 -1.80 8.48
N ILE A 13 5.95 -1.11 7.34
CA ILE A 13 4.72 -0.78 6.64
C ILE A 13 4.70 -1.59 5.34
N GLY A 14 3.67 -2.42 5.15
CA GLY A 14 3.40 -3.07 3.88
C GLY A 14 2.68 -2.10 2.93
N GLU A 15 3.25 -1.87 1.75
CA GLU A 15 2.68 -0.97 0.75
C GLU A 15 2.07 -1.77 -0.40
N THR A 16 0.77 -1.58 -0.64
CA THR A 16 0.05 -2.27 -1.72
C THR A 16 0.22 -1.58 -3.07
N ALA A 17 0.52 -0.26 -3.07
CA ALA A 17 0.40 0.60 -4.24
C ALA A 17 -0.93 0.34 -4.98
N TYR A 18 -0.86 0.01 -6.28
CA TYR A 18 -2.01 -0.41 -7.09
C TYR A 18 -1.94 -1.90 -7.50
N HIS A 19 -1.20 -2.75 -6.77
CA HIS A 19 -1.04 -4.18 -7.10
C HIS A 19 -2.35 -4.98 -7.13
N HIS A 20 -3.40 -4.46 -6.51
CA HIS A 20 -4.72 -5.08 -6.56
C HIS A 20 -5.48 -4.79 -7.86
N GLU A 21 -4.99 -3.90 -8.72
CA GLU A 21 -5.55 -3.61 -10.05
C GLU A 21 -7.06 -3.27 -10.08
N GLY A 22 -7.61 -2.85 -8.94
CA GLY A 22 -9.05 -2.60 -8.77
C GLY A 22 -9.89 -3.81 -8.31
N ASP A 23 -9.29 -5.00 -8.14
CA ASP A 23 -9.92 -6.17 -7.53
C ASP A 23 -9.95 -6.03 -6.00
N MET A 24 -11.16 -5.87 -5.45
CA MET A 24 -11.39 -5.70 -4.02
C MET A 24 -11.22 -6.98 -3.21
N ASP A 25 -11.56 -8.14 -3.78
CA ASP A 25 -11.40 -9.42 -3.08
C ASP A 25 -9.92 -9.77 -2.97
N TYR A 26 -9.14 -9.47 -4.02
CA TYR A 26 -7.69 -9.60 -3.97
C TYR A 26 -7.05 -8.61 -2.99
N LEU A 27 -7.54 -7.37 -2.92
CA LEU A 27 -7.09 -6.40 -1.94
C LEU A 27 -7.29 -6.92 -0.50
N ILE A 28 -8.45 -7.52 -0.20
CA ILE A 28 -8.73 -8.09 1.12
C ILE A 28 -7.79 -9.25 1.44
N ARG A 29 -7.60 -10.19 0.49
CA ARG A 29 -6.65 -11.30 0.68
C ARG A 29 -5.23 -10.80 0.97
N MET A 30 -4.78 -9.77 0.25
CA MET A 30 -3.47 -9.17 0.46
C MET A 30 -3.34 -8.51 1.85
N ILE A 31 -4.42 -7.93 2.38
CA ILE A 31 -4.43 -7.41 3.76
C ILE A 31 -4.29 -8.55 4.78
N ASP A 32 -4.99 -9.66 4.57
CA ASP A 32 -4.92 -10.84 5.44
C ASP A 32 -3.49 -11.43 5.42
N ASP A 33 -2.90 -11.63 4.24
CA ASP A 33 -1.52 -12.11 4.09
C ASP A 33 -0.52 -11.20 4.82
N MET A 34 -0.67 -9.88 4.69
CA MET A 34 0.17 -8.89 5.37
C MET A 34 0.01 -8.92 6.90
N ALA A 35 -1.20 -9.17 7.38
CA ALA A 35 -1.46 -9.31 8.81
C ALA A 35 -0.79 -10.57 9.37
N GLU A 36 -0.82 -11.69 8.64
CA GLU A 36 -0.14 -12.93 9.01
C GLU A 36 1.39 -12.79 9.06
N MET A 37 1.97 -11.95 8.20
CA MET A 37 3.41 -11.62 8.22
C MET A 37 3.85 -10.83 9.46
N GLY A 38 2.92 -10.29 10.25
CA GLY A 38 3.23 -9.52 11.46
C GLY A 38 3.74 -8.11 11.18
N LEU A 39 3.35 -7.51 10.04
CA LEU A 39 3.59 -6.11 9.71
C LEU A 39 2.91 -5.19 10.74
N ASN A 40 3.39 -3.94 10.85
CA ASN A 40 2.84 -3.00 11.82
C ASN A 40 1.68 -2.17 11.25
N ALA A 41 1.68 -1.94 9.94
CA ALA A 41 0.60 -1.27 9.22
C ALA A 41 0.57 -1.66 7.74
N VAL A 42 -0.56 -1.39 7.09
CA VAL A 42 -0.75 -1.46 5.64
C VAL A 42 -1.00 -0.04 5.11
N LYS A 43 -0.34 0.34 4.01
CA LYS A 43 -0.50 1.63 3.33
C LYS A 43 -1.13 1.43 1.95
N PHE A 44 -2.17 2.21 1.66
CA PHE A 44 -2.86 2.24 0.37
C PHE A 44 -2.64 3.57 -0.36
N HIS A 45 -2.66 3.53 -1.69
CA HIS A 45 -2.82 4.72 -2.50
C HIS A 45 -4.30 4.97 -2.78
N LEU A 46 -4.75 6.20 -2.55
CA LEU A 46 -6.10 6.64 -2.90
C LEU A 46 -6.02 7.49 -4.17
N MET A 47 -6.48 6.93 -5.28
CA MET A 47 -6.58 7.65 -6.56
C MET A 47 -8.02 8.10 -6.75
N PHE A 48 -8.27 9.40 -6.58
CA PHE A 48 -9.58 10.00 -6.82
C PHE A 48 -9.77 10.43 -8.28
N ASP A 49 -8.67 10.80 -8.94
CA ASP A 49 -8.64 11.23 -10.33
C ASP A 49 -7.40 10.65 -11.03
N PRO A 50 -7.58 9.71 -11.99
CA PRO A 50 -6.46 9.17 -12.77
C PRO A 50 -5.68 10.25 -13.55
N GLU A 51 -6.35 11.32 -13.96
CA GLU A 51 -5.73 12.44 -14.70
C GLU A 51 -4.80 13.28 -13.81
N SER A 52 -4.94 13.19 -12.49
CA SER A 52 -4.00 13.83 -11.56
C SER A 52 -2.69 13.04 -11.42
N TYR A 53 -2.69 11.76 -11.83
CA TYR A 53 -1.54 10.86 -11.67
C TYR A 53 -0.85 10.58 -13.01
N MET A 54 -1.63 10.49 -14.09
CA MET A 54 -1.15 10.15 -15.43
C MET A 54 -1.08 11.41 -16.29
N GLN A 55 0.07 11.66 -16.91
CA GLN A 55 0.16 12.67 -17.96
C GLN A 55 -0.60 12.17 -19.21
N LYS A 56 -1.55 12.95 -19.73
CA LYS A 56 -2.29 12.63 -20.97
C LYS A 56 -1.39 12.39 -22.19
N LYS A 57 -0.22 13.01 -22.19
CA LYS A 57 0.81 12.85 -23.21
C LYS A 57 2.11 12.54 -22.50
N HIS A 58 2.82 11.55 -23.00
CA HIS A 58 4.17 11.21 -22.56
C HIS A 58 5.14 11.71 -23.65
N PRO A 59 5.45 13.02 -23.70
CA PRO A 59 6.41 13.52 -24.66
C PRO A 59 7.75 12.82 -24.42
N LEU A 60 8.33 12.27 -25.48
CA LEU A 60 9.64 11.62 -25.41
C LEU A 60 10.79 12.64 -25.37
N MET A 61 10.50 13.94 -25.50
CA MET A 61 11.42 15.08 -25.43
C MET A 61 10.67 16.34 -25.00
#